data_AF-A0A956HC29-F1
#
_entry.id   AF-A0A956HC29-F1
#
_cell.length_a   1.000
_cell.length_b   1.000
_cell.length_c   1.000
_cell.angle_alpha   90.00
_cell.angle_beta   90.00
_cell.angle_gamma   90.00
#
_symmetry.space_group_name_H-M   'P 1'
#
loop_
_entity.id
_entity.type
_entity.pdbx_description
1 polymer ?
#
loop_
_entity_poly.entity_id
_entity_poly.type
_entity_poly.pdbx_seq_one_letter_code
_entity_poly.pdbx_strand_id
1 'polypeptide(L)'
;MTSERTCTILGIALGFVIAACGGGDTMTTDASTTDASTSTTDASTTAGPTTDPSTTADSTPGTDSDSDSTTDPTTDPTTDPTTDPTTDTTGDPVCGDGAVDPGEECDDAGESATCDADCTAAECGDATVNAAAGEACDDGNDDDGDACLSTCEDASCGDGFVWADNEACDDGNDIDDDACTNACALPSCGDGVVQVGEECDDGNDLDTDACLATCITASCGDSFVQEGVEECDDAGESDVCDADCTAAMCGDGLVNMTAGEA
;
A
#
# COMPACT_ATOMS: atom_id res chain seq x y z
N MET A 1 18.35 -24.00 -50.57
CA MET A 1 16.93 -24.30 -50.88
C MET A 1 16.16 -23.03 -50.54
N THR A 2 16.25 -22.04 -51.40
CA THR A 2 15.55 -20.75 -51.30
C THR A 2 14.46 -20.84 -52.35
N SER A 3 13.23 -21.01 -51.90
CA SER A 3 12.06 -21.17 -52.76
C SER A 3 11.60 -19.78 -53.19
N GLU A 4 12.17 -19.25 -54.27
CA GLU A 4 11.72 -18.02 -54.90
C GLU A 4 10.33 -18.25 -55.51
N ARG A 5 9.27 -17.83 -54.80
CA ARG A 5 7.90 -17.80 -55.34
C ARG A 5 7.77 -16.62 -56.29
N THR A 6 8.01 -16.87 -57.58
CA THR A 6 7.80 -15.88 -58.64
C THR A 6 6.31 -15.82 -59.00
N CYS A 7 5.62 -14.79 -58.52
CA CYS A 7 4.25 -14.48 -58.95
C CYS A 7 4.28 -13.90 -60.37
N THR A 8 3.73 -14.61 -61.36
CA THR A 8 3.71 -14.17 -62.75
C THR A 8 2.34 -13.57 -63.09
N ILE A 9 2.27 -12.24 -63.16
CA ILE A 9 1.05 -11.50 -63.54
C ILE A 9 0.84 -11.59 -65.05
N LEU A 10 -0.23 -12.26 -65.47
CA LEU A 10 -0.68 -12.29 -66.85
C LEU A 10 -1.52 -11.03 -67.13
N GLY A 11 -0.87 -9.99 -67.66
CA GLY A 11 -1.51 -8.72 -67.98
C GLY A 11 -2.62 -8.84 -69.03
N ILE A 12 -3.81 -8.36 -68.67
CA ILE A 12 -4.87 -7.99 -69.63
C ILE A 12 -5.02 -6.47 -69.57
N ALA A 13 -4.50 -5.82 -70.61
CA ALA A 13 -4.71 -4.41 -70.87
C ALA A 13 -6.13 -4.18 -71.40
N LEU A 14 -6.92 -3.35 -70.72
CA LEU A 14 -8.00 -2.55 -71.31
C LEU A 14 -8.33 -1.40 -70.37
N GLY A 15 -7.90 -0.20 -70.77
CA GLY A 15 -8.00 1.01 -69.96
C GLY A 15 -9.38 1.65 -69.95
N PHE A 16 -9.60 2.56 -68.99
CA PHE A 16 -10.56 3.64 -69.07
C PHE A 16 -10.16 4.84 -68.17
N VAL A 17 -9.70 5.90 -68.84
CA VAL A 17 -9.99 7.34 -68.69
C VAL A 17 -10.59 7.88 -67.37
N ILE A 18 -9.77 8.70 -66.69
CA ILE A 18 -9.98 10.05 -66.07
C ILE A 18 -11.17 10.28 -65.11
N ALA A 19 -10.84 10.71 -63.88
CA ALA A 19 -11.53 11.81 -63.21
C ALA A 19 -10.56 12.57 -62.29
N ALA A 20 -10.40 13.87 -62.54
CA ALA A 20 -9.73 14.84 -61.67
C ALA A 20 -10.78 15.83 -61.15
N CYS A 21 -10.70 16.15 -59.86
CA CYS A 21 -11.23 17.34 -59.19
C CYS A 21 -10.27 17.55 -57.99
N GLY A 22 -9.63 18.69 -57.77
CA GLY A 22 -10.08 20.07 -57.89
C GLY A 22 -10.26 20.62 -56.48
N GLY A 23 -9.27 21.38 -56.00
CA GLY A 23 -9.05 21.71 -54.59
C GLY A 23 -9.96 22.79 -53.99
N GLY A 24 -9.76 22.99 -52.68
CA GLY A 24 -10.30 24.10 -51.88
C GLY A 24 -9.42 24.37 -50.66
N ASP A 25 -8.84 25.58 -50.61
CA ASP A 25 -8.89 26.57 -49.51
C ASP A 25 -9.10 26.00 -48.08
N THR A 26 -8.32 26.28 -47.02
CA THR A 26 -7.92 27.60 -46.50
C THR A 26 -7.21 27.47 -45.13
N MET A 27 -6.50 28.54 -44.76
CA MET A 27 -6.29 29.09 -43.41
C MET A 27 -5.15 28.56 -42.49
N THR A 28 -4.10 29.40 -42.43
CA THR A 28 -3.46 30.01 -41.24
C THR A 28 -3.86 29.52 -39.85
N THR A 29 -2.86 29.20 -39.03
CA THR A 29 -2.75 29.69 -37.64
C THR A 29 -1.29 29.83 -37.22
N ASP A 30 -1.01 30.92 -36.51
CA ASP A 30 0.28 31.35 -36.00
C ASP A 30 0.91 30.36 -35.00
N ALA A 31 2.22 30.15 -35.12
CA ALA A 31 3.04 29.59 -34.07
C ALA A 31 3.58 30.73 -33.20
N SER A 32 3.06 30.88 -31.99
CA SER A 32 3.68 31.66 -30.92
C SER A 32 3.90 30.77 -29.70
N THR A 33 5.18 30.70 -29.29
CA THR A 33 5.69 30.62 -27.90
C THR A 33 5.09 29.56 -26.97
N THR A 34 5.91 28.75 -26.28
CA THR A 34 6.34 29.06 -24.91
C THR A 34 7.50 28.17 -24.48
N ASP A 35 8.30 28.72 -23.57
CA ASP A 35 9.60 28.35 -23.06
C ASP A 35 9.82 26.91 -22.56
N ALA A 36 10.98 26.37 -22.93
CA ALA A 36 11.61 25.24 -22.26
C ALA A 36 12.30 25.75 -20.97
N SER A 37 11.76 25.37 -19.82
CA SER A 37 12.46 25.51 -18.53
C SER A 37 13.27 24.24 -18.27
N THR A 38 14.57 24.31 -18.51
CA THR A 38 15.55 23.34 -17.99
C THR A 38 15.68 23.53 -16.48
N SER A 39 15.05 22.64 -15.73
CA SER A 39 15.25 22.48 -14.29
C SER A 39 16.40 21.50 -14.04
N THR A 40 17.43 21.99 -13.35
CA THR A 40 18.57 21.24 -12.86
C THR A 40 18.19 20.49 -11.59
N THR A 41 18.34 19.17 -11.57
CA THR A 41 18.36 18.39 -10.32
C THR A 41 19.77 17.92 -10.01
N ASP A 42 20.29 18.45 -8.90
CA ASP A 42 21.54 18.07 -8.26
C ASP A 42 21.45 16.64 -7.71
N ALA A 43 22.46 15.84 -8.04
CA ALA A 43 22.70 14.56 -7.41
C ALA A 43 23.31 14.78 -6.01
N SER A 44 22.53 14.51 -4.97
CA SER A 44 23.04 14.40 -3.60
C SER A 44 23.17 12.94 -3.21
N THR A 45 24.40 12.45 -3.20
CA THR A 45 24.80 11.13 -2.71
C THR A 45 25.24 11.31 -1.27
N THR A 46 24.52 10.73 -0.30
CA THR A 46 25.05 10.55 1.06
C THR A 46 24.79 9.14 1.53
N ALA A 47 25.88 8.41 1.74
CA ALA A 47 25.92 7.07 2.31
C ALA A 47 25.61 7.12 3.82
N GLY A 48 24.81 6.16 4.29
CA GLY A 48 24.52 5.96 5.70
C GLY A 48 25.68 5.31 6.49
N PRO A 49 25.64 5.36 7.83
CA PRO A 49 26.51 4.57 8.68
C PRO A 49 25.87 3.22 9.01
N THR A 50 26.66 2.15 8.89
CA THR A 50 26.35 0.79 9.33
C THR A 50 26.47 0.69 10.85
N THR A 51 25.48 0.11 11.52
CA THR A 51 25.64 -0.46 12.87
C THR A 51 25.13 -1.90 12.92
N ASP A 52 25.85 -2.69 13.71
CA ASP A 52 26.03 -4.15 13.72
C ASP A 52 24.99 -4.84 14.64
N PRO A 53 24.50 -6.05 14.32
CA PRO A 53 23.52 -6.77 15.11
C PRO A 53 24.02 -7.36 16.45
N SER A 54 23.04 -7.43 17.36
CA SER A 54 23.03 -8.10 18.66
C SER A 54 23.39 -9.60 18.61
N THR A 55 24.02 -10.09 19.70
CA THR A 55 23.99 -11.52 20.10
C THR A 55 23.59 -11.68 21.57
N THR A 56 22.32 -12.05 21.76
CA THR A 56 21.74 -13.13 22.60
C THR A 56 22.25 -13.44 24.03
N ALA A 57 21.32 -13.42 25.00
CA ALA A 57 20.96 -14.52 25.92
C ALA A 57 19.69 -14.06 26.69
N ASP A 58 18.49 -14.60 26.52
CA ASP A 58 17.93 -15.96 26.65
C ASP A 58 17.62 -16.42 28.10
N SER A 59 16.30 -16.71 28.28
CA SER A 59 15.62 -17.63 29.22
C SER A 59 15.42 -17.29 30.71
N THR A 60 14.31 -16.59 30.99
CA THR A 60 13.05 -17.03 31.68
C THR A 60 13.04 -17.83 33.01
N PRO A 61 11.91 -17.78 33.77
CA PRO A 61 11.90 -17.71 35.23
C PRO A 61 11.37 -18.97 35.95
N GLY A 62 11.66 -19.06 37.24
CA GLY A 62 11.10 -20.06 38.17
C GLY A 62 10.19 -19.40 39.20
N THR A 63 8.91 -19.77 39.14
CA THR A 63 7.90 -19.66 40.19
C THR A 63 8.26 -20.50 41.41
N ASP A 64 7.95 -20.03 42.61
CA ASP A 64 7.40 -20.89 43.68
C ASP A 64 6.76 -20.04 44.79
N SER A 65 5.45 -20.16 44.87
CA SER A 65 4.65 -19.93 46.07
C SER A 65 4.84 -21.13 47.00
N ASP A 66 5.05 -20.89 48.30
CA ASP A 66 4.15 -21.38 49.36
C ASP A 66 4.74 -21.25 50.77
N SER A 67 3.87 -20.72 51.63
CA SER A 67 3.76 -20.84 53.08
C SER A 67 4.48 -22.01 53.74
N ASP A 68 5.18 -21.76 54.85
CA ASP A 68 4.72 -22.36 56.11
C ASP A 68 5.17 -21.59 57.36
N SER A 69 4.17 -21.40 58.21
CA SER A 69 4.22 -20.94 59.58
C SER A 69 4.85 -22.02 60.45
N THR A 70 5.58 -21.66 61.50
CA THR A 70 5.33 -22.21 62.85
C THR A 70 6.24 -21.62 63.93
N THR A 71 5.55 -21.11 64.95
CA THR A 71 5.88 -21.15 66.38
C THR A 71 6.98 -20.22 66.93
N ASP A 72 6.52 -19.05 67.37
CA ASP A 72 6.91 -18.41 68.64
C ASP A 72 6.58 -19.36 69.82
N PRO A 73 7.36 -19.42 70.93
CA PRO A 73 7.29 -18.40 71.98
C PRO A 73 8.64 -18.09 72.65
N THR A 74 8.89 -16.83 73.03
CA THR A 74 8.81 -16.40 74.45
C THR A 74 9.38 -14.99 74.71
N THR A 75 8.46 -14.12 75.12
CA THR A 75 8.56 -13.15 76.24
C THR A 75 9.68 -12.10 76.23
N ASP A 76 9.29 -10.88 75.84
CA ASP A 76 9.74 -9.67 76.55
C ASP A 76 8.54 -8.74 76.81
N PRO A 77 8.13 -8.51 78.07
CA PRO A 77 7.10 -7.56 78.43
C PRO A 77 7.74 -6.22 78.81
N THR A 78 8.02 -5.39 77.81
CA THR A 78 8.02 -3.94 78.01
C THR A 78 6.84 -3.36 77.25
N THR A 79 5.75 -3.19 77.98
CA THR A 79 4.71 -2.22 77.67
C THR A 79 5.36 -0.87 77.42
N ASP A 80 5.54 -0.52 76.16
CA ASP A 80 5.64 0.86 75.72
C ASP A 80 4.23 1.28 75.26
N PRO A 81 3.48 2.07 76.04
CA PRO A 81 2.25 2.66 75.58
C PRO A 81 2.59 3.91 74.76
N THR A 82 3.18 3.71 73.60
CA THR A 82 3.09 4.66 72.48
C THR A 82 2.25 4.05 71.37
N THR A 83 1.10 3.46 71.74
CA THR A 83 -0.09 3.79 70.97
C THR A 83 -0.32 5.28 71.20
N ASP A 84 0.33 6.07 70.36
CA ASP A 84 -0.06 7.45 70.16
C ASP A 84 -1.55 7.45 69.76
N PRO A 85 -2.45 8.04 70.55
CA PRO A 85 -3.83 8.25 70.14
C PRO A 85 -3.94 9.54 69.31
N THR A 86 -2.91 9.87 68.53
CA THR A 86 -3.15 10.34 67.18
C THR A 86 -3.46 9.07 66.36
N THR A 87 -4.71 8.59 66.35
CA THR A 87 -5.55 8.87 65.18
C THR A 87 -5.06 10.12 64.45
N ASP A 88 -3.95 9.97 63.75
CA ASP A 88 -3.73 10.70 62.52
C ASP A 88 -4.80 10.14 61.58
N THR A 89 -5.98 10.73 61.69
CA THR A 89 -7.08 10.62 60.73
C THR A 89 -6.74 11.45 59.49
N THR A 90 -5.47 11.45 59.09
CA THR A 90 -5.07 11.60 57.72
C THR A 90 -4.58 10.21 57.34
N GLY A 91 -5.50 9.36 56.90
CA GLY A 91 -5.10 8.09 56.31
C GLY A 91 -4.08 8.40 55.21
N ASP A 92 -3.02 7.62 55.14
CA ASP A 92 -2.16 7.66 53.95
C ASP A 92 -3.08 7.46 52.73
N PRO A 93 -2.92 8.25 51.65
CA PRO A 93 -3.79 8.14 50.48
C PRO A 93 -3.81 6.69 49.99
N VAL A 94 -5.00 6.09 49.92
CA VAL A 94 -5.18 4.71 49.48
C VAL A 94 -6.01 4.69 48.21
N CYS A 95 -5.34 4.49 47.09
CA CYS A 95 -6.01 4.29 45.83
C CYS A 95 -7.01 3.13 45.90
N GLY A 96 -8.25 3.41 45.53
CA GLY A 96 -9.31 2.42 45.39
C GLY A 96 -10.20 2.29 46.64
N ASP A 97 -10.20 3.26 47.55
CA ASP A 97 -11.06 3.25 48.74
C ASP A 97 -12.41 3.96 48.56
N GLY A 98 -12.62 4.57 47.39
CA GLY A 98 -13.79 5.32 46.98
C GLY A 98 -13.76 6.81 47.36
N ALA A 99 -12.62 7.34 47.80
CA ALA A 99 -12.42 8.74 48.10
C ALA A 99 -11.14 9.29 47.47
N VAL A 100 -11.27 10.28 46.58
CA VAL A 100 -10.12 10.95 45.96
C VAL A 100 -9.30 11.68 47.03
N ASP A 101 -8.12 11.12 47.34
CA ASP A 101 -7.18 11.65 48.31
C ASP A 101 -6.10 12.55 47.67
N PRO A 102 -5.31 13.32 48.45
CA PRO A 102 -4.26 14.16 47.90
C PRO A 102 -3.17 13.36 47.17
N GLY A 103 -3.09 13.52 45.85
CA GLY A 103 -2.15 12.81 44.98
C GLY A 103 -2.82 11.85 44.01
N GLU A 104 -4.12 11.62 44.16
CA GLU A 104 -4.96 10.83 43.26
C GLU A 104 -5.74 11.74 42.32
N GLU A 105 -5.94 11.29 41.08
CA GLU A 105 -6.76 11.99 40.09
C GLU A 105 -8.21 11.49 40.09
N CYS A 106 -8.41 10.25 40.55
CA CYS A 106 -9.67 9.51 40.64
C CYS A 106 -9.59 8.47 41.77
N ASP A 107 -10.73 7.91 42.18
CA ASP A 107 -10.77 6.76 43.10
C ASP A 107 -12.09 5.99 42.90
N ASP A 108 -12.12 5.16 41.85
CA ASP A 108 -13.31 4.38 41.49
C ASP A 108 -13.30 2.96 42.08
N ALA A 109 -12.55 2.73 43.16
CA ALA A 109 -12.34 1.42 43.76
C ALA A 109 -11.67 0.38 42.82
N GLY A 110 -10.72 0.85 41.99
CA GLY A 110 -9.94 0.08 41.02
C GLY A 110 -10.08 0.61 39.59
N GLU A 111 -9.63 -0.17 38.60
CA GLU A 111 -9.76 0.17 37.18
C GLU A 111 -11.23 0.42 36.81
N SER A 112 -11.47 1.55 36.16
CA SER A 112 -12.78 1.98 35.70
C SER A 112 -12.64 2.66 34.33
N ALA A 113 -13.75 3.10 33.75
CA ALA A 113 -13.73 3.87 32.51
C ALA A 113 -13.05 5.26 32.64
N THR A 114 -12.71 5.68 33.86
CA THR A 114 -12.14 6.99 34.17
C THR A 114 -10.96 6.94 35.13
N CYS A 115 -10.52 5.75 35.54
CA CYS A 115 -9.54 5.60 36.59
C CYS A 115 -8.70 4.34 36.43
N ASP A 116 -7.39 4.48 36.60
CA ASP A 116 -6.47 3.37 36.65
C ASP A 116 -6.42 2.71 38.03
N ALA A 117 -5.80 1.54 38.08
CA ALA A 117 -5.61 0.80 39.32
C ALA A 117 -4.64 1.48 40.31
N ASP A 118 -3.86 2.47 39.87
CA ASP A 118 -2.99 3.30 40.69
C ASP A 118 -3.49 4.76 40.81
N CYS A 119 -4.75 5.00 40.42
CA CYS A 119 -5.48 6.26 40.60
C CYS A 119 -4.92 7.45 39.81
N THR A 120 -4.23 7.15 38.70
CA THR A 120 -4.14 8.06 37.54
C THR A 120 -5.42 8.03 36.73
N ALA A 121 -5.66 9.09 35.96
CA ALA A 121 -6.78 9.13 35.05
C ALA A 121 -6.56 8.12 33.90
N ALA A 122 -7.60 7.34 33.62
CA ALA A 122 -7.64 6.50 32.43
C ALA A 122 -7.58 7.37 31.17
N GLU A 123 -6.46 7.34 30.47
CA GLU A 123 -6.17 8.17 29.29
C GLU A 123 -5.37 7.38 28.25
N CYS A 124 -5.82 7.42 27.00
CA CYS A 124 -5.08 6.86 25.89
C CYS A 124 -3.70 7.52 25.75
N GLY A 125 -2.66 6.69 25.59
CA GLY A 125 -1.27 7.09 25.45
C GLY A 125 -0.51 7.18 26.78
N ASP A 126 -1.04 6.61 27.87
CA ASP A 126 -0.42 6.63 29.20
C ASP A 126 0.40 5.37 29.53
N ALA A 127 0.48 4.43 28.58
CA ALA A 127 1.07 3.10 28.66
C ALA A 127 0.25 2.07 29.49
N THR A 128 -1.03 2.34 29.73
CA THR A 128 -1.95 1.51 30.50
C THR A 128 -3.25 1.26 29.75
N VAL A 129 -3.40 0.08 29.14
CA VAL A 129 -4.65 -0.30 28.46
C VAL A 129 -5.85 -0.31 29.40
N ASN A 130 -6.78 0.63 29.21
CA ASN A 130 -8.00 0.78 29.98
C ASN A 130 -9.18 0.12 29.26
N ALA A 131 -9.28 -1.21 29.39
CA ALA A 131 -10.35 -1.98 28.77
C ALA A 131 -11.75 -1.55 29.23
N ALA A 132 -11.87 -1.04 30.48
CA ALA A 132 -13.11 -0.47 30.98
C ALA A 132 -13.50 0.86 30.30
N ALA A 133 -12.53 1.64 29.81
CA ALA A 133 -12.74 2.86 29.02
C ALA A 133 -13.01 2.56 27.54
N GLY A 134 -12.68 1.35 27.08
CA GLY A 134 -12.93 0.87 25.72
C GLY A 134 -11.70 0.80 24.84
N GLU A 135 -10.51 0.98 25.42
CA GLU A 135 -9.24 0.90 24.71
C GLU A 135 -8.93 -0.53 24.27
N ALA A 136 -8.52 -0.69 23.00
CA ALA A 136 -8.07 -1.96 22.46
C ALA A 136 -6.55 -2.16 22.69
N CYS A 137 -5.82 -1.06 22.68
CA CYS A 137 -4.37 -0.96 22.83
C CYS A 137 -4.01 0.32 23.59
N ASP A 138 -2.77 0.41 24.05
CA ASP A 138 -2.12 1.62 24.54
C ASP A 138 -0.61 1.38 24.48
N ASP A 139 0.12 2.24 23.78
CA ASP A 139 1.56 2.10 23.59
C ASP A 139 2.36 3.26 24.23
N GLY A 140 1.70 4.12 25.00
CA GLY A 140 2.29 5.21 25.75
C GLY A 140 2.61 6.46 24.94
N ASN A 141 1.99 6.65 23.77
CA ASN A 141 2.15 7.88 22.99
C ASN A 141 0.91 8.24 22.13
N ASP A 142 1.01 9.31 21.33
CA ASP A 142 -0.06 9.85 20.47
C ASP A 142 0.26 9.70 18.96
N ASP A 143 1.13 8.76 18.57
CA ASP A 143 1.60 8.58 17.18
C ASP A 143 0.71 7.56 16.45
N ASP A 144 -0.14 8.05 15.55
CA ASP A 144 -0.98 7.18 14.71
C ASP A 144 -0.19 6.36 13.67
N GLY A 145 1.15 6.50 13.62
CA GLY A 145 2.01 5.79 12.68
C GLY A 145 2.47 4.40 13.13
N ASP A 146 2.01 3.90 14.27
CA ASP A 146 2.40 2.59 14.80
C ASP A 146 1.19 1.65 15.00
N ALA A 147 1.31 0.68 15.91
CA ALA A 147 0.29 -0.35 16.07
C ALA A 147 -0.94 0.13 16.85
N CYS A 148 -0.82 1.26 17.57
CA CYS A 148 -1.90 1.79 18.38
C CYS A 148 -2.17 3.25 18.02
N LEU A 149 -3.38 3.54 17.54
CA LEU A 149 -3.75 4.91 17.22
C LEU A 149 -3.86 5.76 18.49
N SER A 150 -3.77 7.08 18.35
CA SER A 150 -4.05 8.05 19.42
C SER A 150 -5.50 8.03 19.94
N THR A 151 -6.35 7.23 19.30
CA THR A 151 -7.72 6.91 19.75
C THR A 151 -7.81 5.58 20.51
N CYS A 152 -6.69 4.91 20.77
CA CYS A 152 -6.58 3.59 21.41
C CYS A 152 -7.39 2.50 20.71
N GLU A 153 -7.48 2.63 19.39
CA GLU A 153 -7.91 1.56 18.49
C GLU A 153 -6.66 0.95 17.85
N ASP A 154 -6.67 -0.36 17.62
CA ASP A 154 -5.58 -1.03 16.91
C ASP A 154 -5.49 -0.46 15.47
N ALA A 155 -4.27 -0.19 15.01
CA ALA A 155 -4.05 0.25 13.63
C ALA A 155 -4.48 -0.84 12.63
N SER A 156 -5.10 -0.40 11.53
CA SER A 156 -5.60 -1.29 10.49
C SER A 156 -5.77 -0.58 9.14
N CYS A 157 -5.43 -1.29 8.06
CA CYS A 157 -5.71 -0.85 6.71
C CYS A 157 -7.15 -0.34 6.50
N GLY A 158 -7.25 0.89 5.99
CA GLY A 158 -8.48 1.64 5.77
C GLY A 158 -8.88 2.55 6.93
N ASP A 159 -8.06 2.71 7.96
CA ASP A 159 -8.36 3.56 9.13
C ASP A 159 -8.00 5.06 8.92
N GLY A 160 -7.26 5.36 7.86
CA GLY A 160 -6.84 6.71 7.47
C GLY A 160 -5.42 7.07 7.92
N PHE A 161 -4.70 6.14 8.56
CA PHE A 161 -3.34 6.31 9.05
C PHE A 161 -2.43 5.23 8.48
N VAL A 162 -1.19 5.60 8.13
CA VAL A 162 -0.24 4.63 7.59
C VAL A 162 0.50 3.96 8.73
N TRP A 163 0.24 2.67 8.94
CA TRP A 163 1.02 1.88 9.91
C TRP A 163 2.44 1.63 9.39
N ALA A 164 3.40 2.36 9.95
CA ALA A 164 4.79 2.31 9.52
C ALA A 164 5.35 0.87 9.55
N ASP A 165 6.12 0.55 8.51
CA ASP A 165 6.73 -0.76 8.26
C ASP A 165 5.75 -1.94 8.04
N ASN A 166 4.44 -1.74 8.18
CA ASN A 166 3.41 -2.76 7.94
C ASN A 166 2.58 -2.46 6.69
N GLU A 167 2.39 -1.18 6.35
CA GLU A 167 1.56 -0.72 5.24
C GLU A 167 2.33 0.27 4.36
N ALA A 168 2.10 0.22 3.04
CA ALA A 168 2.75 1.12 2.08
C ALA A 168 1.95 2.41 1.84
N CYS A 169 0.65 2.36 2.10
CA CYS A 169 -0.31 3.44 2.00
C CYS A 169 -1.53 3.12 2.88
N ASP A 170 -2.34 4.14 3.13
CA ASP A 170 -3.68 4.04 3.68
C ASP A 170 -4.44 5.28 3.18
N ASP A 171 -5.62 5.11 2.58
CA ASP A 171 -6.46 6.22 2.13
C ASP A 171 -7.81 6.32 2.86
N GLY A 172 -7.93 5.59 3.97
CA GLY A 172 -9.02 5.67 4.92
C GLY A 172 -10.33 5.07 4.44
N ASN A 173 -10.29 4.13 3.50
CA ASN A 173 -11.49 3.51 2.98
C ASN A 173 -11.27 2.08 2.42
N ASP A 174 -12.37 1.37 2.14
CA ASP A 174 -12.36 -0.03 1.67
C ASP A 174 -12.58 -0.15 0.13
N ILE A 175 -12.13 0.83 -0.64
CA ILE A 175 -12.22 0.84 -2.12
C ILE A 175 -10.85 0.43 -2.67
N ASP A 176 -10.84 -0.51 -3.62
CA ASP A 176 -9.59 -1.13 -4.10
C ASP A 176 -9.01 -0.44 -5.34
N ASP A 177 -9.81 0.39 -6.02
CA ASP A 177 -9.53 1.01 -7.32
C ASP A 177 -9.18 2.51 -7.24
N ASP A 178 -8.67 2.96 -6.09
CA ASP A 178 -8.26 4.35 -5.83
C ASP A 178 -6.78 4.50 -5.40
N ALA A 179 -6.48 5.26 -4.33
CA ALA A 179 -5.12 5.68 -4.03
C ALA A 179 -4.32 4.59 -3.31
N CYS A 180 -5.01 3.69 -2.64
CA CYS A 180 -4.45 2.57 -1.92
C CYS A 180 -5.33 1.34 -2.10
N THR A 181 -4.73 0.18 -2.32
CA THR A 181 -5.50 -1.08 -2.35
C THR A 181 -6.00 -1.42 -0.94
N ASN A 182 -7.04 -2.26 -0.86
CA ASN A 182 -7.57 -2.83 0.40
C ASN A 182 -6.58 -3.78 1.11
N ALA A 183 -5.43 -4.04 0.49
CA ALA A 183 -4.31 -4.75 1.09
C ALA A 183 -3.23 -3.79 1.63
N CYS A 184 -3.50 -2.48 1.63
CA CYS A 184 -2.58 -1.41 1.97
C CYS A 184 -1.25 -1.45 1.21
N ALA A 185 -1.35 -1.91 -0.03
CA ALA A 185 -0.31 -1.83 -1.03
C ALA A 185 -0.62 -0.69 -2.01
N LEU A 186 0.43 -0.07 -2.54
CA LEU A 186 0.29 0.90 -3.61
C LEU A 186 -0.29 0.20 -4.85
N PRO A 187 -1.25 0.84 -5.55
CA PRO A 187 -1.82 0.30 -6.76
C PRO A 187 -0.74 0.04 -7.82
N SER A 188 -0.85 -1.08 -8.51
CA SER A 188 0.13 -1.45 -9.55
C SER A 188 -0.51 -2.24 -10.67
N CYS A 189 -0.13 -1.91 -11.91
CA CYS A 189 -0.54 -2.69 -13.06
C CYS A 189 -0.17 -4.17 -12.94
N GLY A 190 -1.12 -5.06 -13.27
CA GLY A 190 -0.99 -6.50 -13.19
C GLY A 190 -1.38 -7.08 -11.83
N ASP A 191 -2.02 -6.30 -10.95
CA ASP A 191 -2.45 -6.78 -9.62
C ASP A 191 -3.87 -7.40 -9.62
N GLY A 192 -4.58 -7.32 -10.75
CA GLY A 192 -5.92 -7.85 -10.96
C GLY A 192 -7.03 -6.85 -10.66
N VAL A 193 -6.70 -5.61 -10.31
CA VAL A 193 -7.63 -4.53 -10.00
C VAL A 193 -7.40 -3.39 -10.99
N VAL A 194 -8.44 -3.02 -11.74
CA VAL A 194 -8.32 -1.92 -12.71
C VAL A 194 -8.35 -0.59 -11.96
N GLN A 195 -7.21 0.08 -11.88
CA GLN A 195 -7.03 1.32 -11.16
C GLN A 195 -7.48 2.54 -11.96
N VAL A 196 -7.62 3.69 -11.29
CA VAL A 196 -7.84 4.97 -11.99
C VAL A 196 -6.69 5.27 -12.95
N GLY A 197 -7.02 5.31 -14.24
CA GLY A 197 -6.08 5.63 -15.32
C GLY A 197 -5.61 4.42 -16.12
N GLU A 198 -5.92 3.21 -15.66
CA GLU A 198 -5.70 1.97 -16.39
C GLU A 198 -6.85 1.73 -17.38
N GLU A 199 -6.53 1.16 -18.53
CA GLU A 199 -7.53 0.74 -19.53
C GLU A 199 -7.96 -0.73 -19.31
N CYS A 200 -7.07 -1.53 -18.73
CA CYS A 200 -7.24 -2.93 -18.41
C CYS A 200 -6.31 -3.31 -17.26
N ASP A 201 -6.61 -4.43 -16.60
CA ASP A 201 -5.70 -5.17 -15.71
C ASP A 201 -6.18 -6.63 -15.73
N ASP A 202 -5.29 -7.57 -16.01
CA ASP A 202 -5.61 -8.99 -16.07
C ASP A 202 -4.82 -9.85 -15.06
N GLY A 203 -4.21 -9.19 -14.07
CA GLY A 203 -3.53 -9.83 -12.94
C GLY A 203 -2.17 -10.44 -13.30
N ASN A 204 -1.53 -9.98 -14.37
CA ASN A 204 -0.20 -10.44 -14.74
C ASN A 204 0.60 -9.39 -15.55
N ASP A 205 1.92 -9.64 -15.74
CA ASP A 205 2.85 -8.75 -16.45
C ASP A 205 3.21 -9.26 -17.88
N LEU A 206 2.29 -9.95 -18.58
CA LEU A 206 2.55 -10.52 -19.89
C LEU A 206 2.00 -9.62 -21.01
N ASP A 207 2.90 -9.01 -21.77
CA ASP A 207 2.51 -8.19 -22.92
C ASP A 207 1.90 -8.98 -24.11
N THR A 208 1.79 -10.31 -24.02
CA THR A 208 1.32 -11.18 -25.12
C THR A 208 -0.15 -11.57 -25.01
N ASP A 209 -0.90 -10.97 -24.08
CA ASP A 209 -2.33 -11.22 -23.89
C ASP A 209 -3.18 -9.95 -24.12
N ALA A 210 -4.33 -9.84 -23.47
CA ALA A 210 -5.26 -8.74 -23.67
C ALA A 210 -4.79 -7.41 -23.06
N CYS A 211 -3.91 -7.47 -22.07
CA CYS A 211 -3.50 -6.32 -21.30
C CYS A 211 -1.98 -6.25 -21.22
N LEU A 212 -1.40 -5.17 -21.73
CA LEU A 212 0.04 -4.98 -21.61
C LEU A 212 0.42 -4.80 -20.14
N ALA A 213 1.68 -5.05 -19.79
CA ALA A 213 2.24 -4.75 -18.46
C ALA A 213 2.30 -3.24 -18.13
N THR A 214 1.75 -2.41 -19.02
CA THR A 214 1.54 -0.97 -18.84
C THR A 214 0.07 -0.60 -18.63
N CYS A 215 -0.81 -1.60 -18.52
CA CYS A 215 -2.25 -1.48 -18.29
C CYS A 215 -2.97 -0.69 -19.39
N ILE A 216 -2.45 -0.85 -20.59
CA ILE A 216 -3.04 -0.41 -21.85
C ILE A 216 -3.52 -1.66 -22.58
N THR A 217 -4.69 -1.56 -23.20
CA THR A 217 -5.24 -2.69 -23.97
C THR A 217 -4.32 -2.99 -25.16
N ALA A 218 -3.97 -4.26 -25.32
CA ALA A 218 -3.13 -4.67 -26.44
C ALA A 218 -3.81 -4.39 -27.79
N SER A 219 -3.03 -3.97 -28.78
CA SER A 219 -3.51 -3.58 -30.10
C SER A 219 -2.42 -3.73 -31.17
N CYS A 220 -2.84 -4.16 -32.37
CA CYS A 220 -2.00 -4.19 -33.56
C CYS A 220 -1.17 -2.91 -33.76
N GLY A 221 0.15 -3.08 -33.77
CA GLY A 221 1.20 -2.07 -33.83
C GLY A 221 1.72 -1.56 -32.49
N ASP A 222 1.46 -2.23 -31.36
CA ASP A 222 1.89 -1.81 -30.01
C ASP A 222 3.28 -2.32 -29.57
N SER A 223 3.97 -3.03 -30.47
CA SER A 223 5.24 -3.75 -30.33
C SER A 223 5.17 -5.15 -29.70
N PHE A 224 3.98 -5.68 -29.38
CA PHE A 224 3.78 -7.00 -28.82
C PHE A 224 2.76 -7.82 -29.61
N VAL A 225 3.05 -9.11 -29.82
CA VAL A 225 2.12 -10.01 -30.51
C VAL A 225 1.20 -10.67 -29.49
N GLN A 226 -0.09 -10.37 -29.57
CA GLN A 226 -1.15 -10.99 -28.80
C GLN A 226 -1.45 -12.43 -29.26
N GLU A 227 -1.20 -13.41 -28.39
CA GLU A 227 -1.29 -14.82 -28.74
C GLU A 227 -2.73 -15.23 -29.13
N GLY A 228 -2.87 -15.72 -30.36
CA GLY A 228 -4.14 -16.24 -30.86
C GLY A 228 -5.15 -15.18 -31.31
N VAL A 229 -4.78 -13.90 -31.26
CA VAL A 229 -5.57 -12.80 -31.82
C VAL A 229 -4.89 -12.20 -33.04
N GLU A 230 -3.56 -12.02 -32.99
CA GLU A 230 -2.77 -11.53 -34.12
C GLU A 230 -1.57 -12.46 -34.44
N GLU A 231 -1.14 -12.44 -35.71
CA GLU A 231 -0.05 -13.30 -36.19
C GLU A 231 1.30 -12.56 -36.25
N CYS A 232 1.24 -11.23 -36.17
CA CYS A 232 2.34 -10.27 -36.23
C CYS A 232 1.89 -8.97 -35.58
N ASP A 233 2.82 -8.03 -35.34
CA ASP A 233 2.52 -6.77 -34.67
C ASP A 233 3.31 -5.60 -35.27
N ASP A 234 3.44 -5.62 -36.60
CA ASP A 234 4.06 -4.48 -37.27
C ASP A 234 3.07 -3.32 -37.26
N ALA A 235 3.56 -2.10 -37.01
CA ALA A 235 2.76 -0.88 -37.01
C ALA A 235 2.31 -0.47 -38.44
N GLY A 236 1.47 -1.31 -39.05
CA GLY A 236 1.03 -1.28 -40.44
C GLY A 236 1.61 -2.41 -41.30
N GLU A 237 1.35 -2.30 -42.60
CA GLU A 237 1.78 -3.31 -43.59
C GLU A 237 3.31 -3.48 -43.65
N SER A 238 3.78 -4.72 -43.65
CA SER A 238 5.18 -5.10 -43.74
C SER A 238 5.38 -6.29 -44.69
N ASP A 239 6.62 -6.78 -44.79
CA ASP A 239 6.93 -8.01 -45.56
C ASP A 239 6.28 -9.27 -44.97
N VAL A 240 5.83 -9.23 -43.71
CA VAL A 240 5.30 -10.37 -42.96
C VAL A 240 3.94 -10.08 -42.31
N CYS A 241 3.46 -8.84 -42.35
CA CYS A 241 2.29 -8.40 -41.62
C CYS A 241 1.36 -7.54 -42.49
N ASP A 242 0.07 -7.84 -42.42
CA ASP A 242 -0.99 -6.99 -42.94
C ASP A 242 -1.25 -5.81 -41.98
N ALA A 243 -1.93 -4.77 -42.46
CA ALA A 243 -2.28 -3.62 -41.63
C ALA A 243 -3.31 -3.92 -40.51
N ASP A 244 -3.97 -5.07 -40.57
CA ASP A 244 -4.86 -5.61 -39.53
C ASP A 244 -4.22 -6.77 -38.74
N CYS A 245 -2.88 -6.87 -38.79
CA CYS A 245 -2.06 -7.83 -38.06
C CYS A 245 -2.37 -9.33 -38.34
N THR A 246 -2.97 -9.62 -39.50
CA THR A 246 -2.88 -10.95 -40.12
C THR A 246 -1.54 -11.12 -40.84
N ALA A 247 -1.07 -12.36 -41.04
CA ALA A 247 0.18 -12.53 -41.77
C ALA A 247 0.00 -12.22 -43.25
N ALA A 248 0.91 -11.41 -43.79
CA ALA A 248 0.95 -11.08 -45.21
C ALA A 248 1.15 -12.36 -46.05
N MET A 249 0.11 -12.80 -46.78
CA MET A 249 0.13 -14.03 -47.56
C MET A 249 -0.52 -13.90 -48.93
N CYS A 250 0.23 -14.29 -49.97
CA CYS A 250 -0.30 -14.23 -51.33
C CYS A 250 -1.59 -15.05 -51.49
N GLY A 251 -2.70 -14.34 -51.72
CA GLY A 251 -4.03 -14.92 -51.89
C GLY A 251 -4.95 -14.85 -50.66
N ASP A 252 -4.57 -14.15 -49.60
CA ASP A 252 -5.42 -13.77 -48.45
C ASP A 252 -6.53 -12.77 -48.82
N GLY A 253 -6.40 -12.09 -49.97
CA GLY A 253 -7.38 -11.10 -50.45
C GLY A 253 -7.04 -9.66 -50.08
N LEU A 254 -5.91 -9.45 -49.39
CA LEU A 254 -5.24 -8.17 -49.22
C LEU A 254 -4.11 -8.08 -50.28
N VAL A 255 -3.64 -6.87 -50.56
CA VAL A 255 -2.50 -6.67 -51.48
C VAL A 255 -1.37 -6.10 -50.65
N ASN A 256 -0.39 -6.94 -50.36
CA ASN A 256 0.80 -6.54 -49.62
C ASN A 256 1.89 -6.05 -50.56
N MET A 257 1.87 -4.76 -50.89
CA MET A 257 2.89 -4.12 -51.73
C MET A 257 4.30 -4.25 -51.14
N THR A 258 4.40 -4.25 -49.82
CA THR A 258 5.67 -4.37 -49.08
C THR A 258 6.22 -5.79 -49.23
N ALA A 259 5.36 -6.80 -49.03
CA ALA A 259 5.67 -8.20 -49.31
C ALA A 259 5.81 -8.57 -50.81
N GLY A 260 5.68 -7.59 -51.73
CA GLY A 260 5.89 -7.78 -53.17
C GLY A 260 4.71 -8.39 -53.91
N GLU A 261 3.50 -8.30 -53.34
CA GLU A 261 2.25 -8.68 -53.97
C GLU A 261 1.75 -7.57 -54.89
N ALA A 262 1.16 -7.96 -56.02
CA ALA A 262 0.70 -7.04 -57.06
C ALA A 262 -0.44 -7.63 -57.89
#